data_AF-A0A5K1E1A3-F1
#
_entry.id   AF-A0A5K1E1A3-F1
#
_cell.length_a   1.000
_cell.length_b   1.000
_cell.length_c   1.000
_cell.angle_alpha   90.00
_cell.angle_beta   90.00
_cell.angle_gamma   90.00
#
_symmetry.space_group_name_H-M   'P 1'
#
loop_
_entity.id
_entity.type
_entity.pdbx_description
1 polymer ?
#
loop_
_entity_poly.entity_id
_entity_poly.type
_entity_poly.pdbx_seq_one_letter_code
_entity_poly.pdbx_strand_id
1 'polypeptide(L)'
;LKVTNETCCTVSASSGDMECAEGVAPCSDRSTYLFYDAVHPTESVYVQLSTKAFFSKLDTEVYPFNVNVLANLTLDVGASSN
;
A
#
# COMPACT_ATOMS: atom_id res chain seq x y z
N LEU A 1 -11.07 7.70 1.82
CA LEU A 1 -10.91 7.30 3.23
C LEU A 1 -11.71 8.26 4.10
N LYS A 2 -12.26 7.79 5.23
CA LYS A 2 -13.05 8.59 6.17
C LYS A 2 -12.42 8.60 7.57
N VAL A 3 -11.79 7.50 7.98
CA VAL A 3 -11.14 7.37 9.29
C VAL A 3 -9.65 7.18 9.08
N THR A 4 -8.82 8.06 9.65
CA THR A 4 -7.37 8.09 9.42
C THR A 4 -6.55 8.10 10.70
N ASN A 5 -7.19 8.27 11.85
CA ASN A 5 -6.59 8.39 13.18
C ASN A 5 -6.94 7.22 14.10
N GLU A 6 -7.58 6.18 13.57
CA GLU A 6 -7.99 4.97 14.28
C GLU A 6 -7.75 3.75 13.38
N THR A 7 -7.62 2.59 14.01
CA THR A 7 -7.46 1.28 13.36
C THR A 7 -8.82 0.62 13.17
N CYS A 8 -8.99 -0.14 12.08
CA CYS A 8 -10.22 -0.90 11.85
C CYS A 8 -10.37 -2.05 12.85
N CYS A 9 -9.30 -2.72 13.26
CA CYS A 9 -9.34 -3.73 14.30
C CYS A 9 -8.96 -3.15 15.67
N THR A 10 -9.44 -3.77 16.74
CA THR A 10 -8.93 -3.51 18.09
C THR A 10 -7.53 -4.07 18.20
N VAL A 11 -6.55 -3.23 18.52
CA VAL A 11 -5.16 -3.64 18.75
C VAL A 11 -5.02 -4.18 20.18
N SER A 12 -4.20 -5.20 20.37
CA SER A 12 -3.94 -5.75 21.71
C SER A 12 -3.33 -4.68 22.64
N ALA A 13 -3.75 -4.68 23.91
CA ALA A 13 -3.27 -3.73 24.90
C ALA A 13 -1.91 -4.13 25.52
N SER A 14 -1.37 -5.30 25.19
CA SER A 14 -0.02 -5.69 25.61
C SER A 14 1.00 -4.74 24.98
N SER A 15 1.88 -4.20 25.83
CA SER A 15 2.94 -3.29 25.42
C SER A 15 3.90 -3.97 24.42
N GLY A 16 3.69 -3.73 23.13
CA GLY A 16 4.51 -4.26 22.04
C GLY A 16 3.72 -4.84 20.87
N ASP A 17 2.44 -5.16 21.07
CA ASP A 17 1.65 -5.78 20.03
C ASP A 17 1.07 -4.71 19.10
N MET A 18 1.49 -4.74 17.83
CA MET A 18 0.95 -3.88 16.77
C MET A 18 -0.23 -4.54 16.04
N GLU A 19 -0.57 -5.77 16.45
CA GLU A 19 -1.48 -6.68 15.80
C GLU A 19 -2.90 -6.60 16.39
N CYS A 20 -3.88 -7.12 15.64
CA CYS A 20 -5.27 -7.20 16.09
C CYS A 20 -5.42 -8.17 17.27
N ALA A 21 -6.28 -7.82 18.22
CA ALA A 21 -6.65 -8.68 19.34
C ALA A 21 -7.36 -9.95 18.86
N GLU A 22 -6.95 -11.09 19.41
CA GLU A 22 -7.55 -12.39 19.07
C GLU A 22 -9.04 -12.44 19.45
N GLY A 23 -9.86 -13.03 18.57
CA GLY A 23 -11.28 -13.24 18.80
C GLY A 23 -12.15 -11.97 18.70
N VAL A 24 -11.57 -10.80 18.41
CA VAL A 24 -12.31 -9.55 18.22
C VAL A 24 -12.56 -9.31 16.73
N ALA A 25 -13.83 -9.14 16.35
CA ALA A 25 -14.18 -8.81 14.98
C ALA A 25 -13.67 -7.39 14.62
N PRO A 26 -13.09 -7.20 13.42
CA PRO A 26 -12.71 -5.87 12.95
C PRO A 26 -13.95 -5.02 12.61
N CYS A 27 -13.73 -3.75 12.30
CA CYS A 27 -14.75 -2.82 11.85
C CYS A 27 -15.57 -3.38 10.66
N SER A 28 -16.84 -3.00 10.55
CA SER A 28 -17.75 -3.52 9.53
C SER A 28 -17.42 -3.08 8.10
N ASP A 29 -16.81 -1.91 7.93
CA ASP A 29 -16.41 -1.37 6.63
C ASP A 29 -14.94 -0.92 6.61
N ARG A 30 -14.05 -1.89 6.36
CA ARG A 30 -12.61 -1.67 6.23
C ARG A 30 -12.22 -0.71 5.10
N SER A 31 -13.09 -0.49 4.10
CA SER A 31 -12.74 0.35 2.94
C SER A 31 -12.61 1.83 3.32
N THR A 32 -13.19 2.22 4.45
CA THR A 32 -13.22 3.60 4.94
C THR A 32 -12.05 3.95 5.85
N TYR A 33 -11.32 2.97 6.36
CA TYR A 33 -10.20 3.14 7.28
C TYR A 33 -8.88 3.19 6.53
N LEU A 34 -7.97 4.07 6.97
CA LEU A 34 -6.59 4.10 6.50
C LEU A 34 -5.82 2.87 6.98
N PHE A 35 -5.94 2.52 8.26
CA PHE A 35 -5.20 1.45 8.90
C PHE A 35 -6.09 0.27 9.27
N TYR A 36 -5.60 -0.95 9.00
CA TYR A 36 -6.24 -2.18 9.44
C TYR A 36 -5.91 -2.44 10.91
N ASP A 37 -4.61 -2.55 11.22
CA ASP A 37 -4.04 -2.67 12.57
C ASP A 37 -3.18 -1.43 12.91
N ALA A 38 -2.32 -1.49 13.92
CA ALA A 38 -1.54 -0.33 14.35
C ALA A 38 -0.55 0.21 13.31
N VAL A 39 -0.15 -0.58 12.31
CA VAL A 39 0.93 -0.23 11.38
C VAL A 39 0.65 -0.56 9.91
N HIS A 40 -0.27 -1.47 9.62
CA HIS A 40 -0.58 -1.90 8.27
C HIS A 40 -1.82 -1.17 7.72
N PRO A 41 -1.76 -0.65 6.48
CA PRO A 41 -2.91 -0.09 5.79
C PRO A 41 -4.00 -1.13 5.51
N THR A 42 -5.23 -0.66 5.28
CA THR A 42 -6.30 -1.53 4.78
C THR A 42 -6.06 -1.93 3.31
N GLU A 43 -6.75 -3.00 2.89
CA GLU A 43 -6.76 -3.45 1.48
C GLU A 43 -7.09 -2.32 0.50
N SER A 44 -8.06 -1.45 0.82
CA SER A 44 -8.45 -0.33 -0.05
C SER A 44 -7.34 0.70 -0.24
N VAL A 45 -6.46 0.85 0.74
CA VAL A 45 -5.27 1.70 0.66
C VAL A 45 -4.20 1.02 -0.16
N TYR A 46 -3.97 -0.28 0.03
CA TYR A 46 -3.04 -1.04 -0.82
C TYR A 46 -3.44 -1.04 -2.29
N VAL A 47 -4.73 -1.14 -2.61
CA VAL A 47 -5.22 -1.01 -4.00
C VAL A 47 -4.87 0.37 -4.57
N GLN A 48 -5.06 1.45 -3.81
CA GLN A 48 -4.71 2.80 -4.26
C GLN A 48 -3.20 2.95 -4.47
N LEU A 49 -2.37 2.50 -3.51
CA LEU A 49 -0.91 2.60 -3.60
C LEU A 49 -0.36 1.77 -4.75
N SER A 50 -0.81 0.53 -4.91
CA SER A 50 -0.39 -0.36 -6.01
C SER A 50 -0.82 0.17 -7.37
N THR A 51 -2.03 0.73 -7.48
CA THR A 51 -2.51 1.38 -8.72
C THR A 51 -1.57 2.53 -9.10
N LYS A 52 -1.20 3.38 -8.14
CA LYS A 52 -0.25 4.47 -8.38
C LYS A 52 1.12 3.93 -8.78
N ALA A 53 1.69 3.00 -8.03
CA ALA A 53 2.99 2.40 -8.32
C ALA A 53 3.05 1.74 -9.70
N PHE A 54 1.94 1.15 -10.16
CA PHE A 54 1.87 0.44 -11.43
C PHE A 54 1.55 1.35 -12.62
N PHE A 55 0.67 2.34 -12.47
CA PHE A 55 0.13 3.13 -13.58
C PHE A 55 0.43 4.63 -13.55
N SER A 56 0.82 5.22 -12.42
CA SER A 56 0.97 6.67 -12.34
C SER A 56 2.09 7.17 -13.25
N LYS A 57 1.88 8.40 -13.75
CA LYS A 57 2.82 9.14 -14.61
C LYS A 57 3.38 10.37 -13.90
N LEU A 58 3.08 10.54 -12.62
CA LEU A 58 3.55 11.67 -11.82
C LEU A 58 4.84 11.28 -11.10
N ASP A 59 5.91 12.03 -11.35
CA ASP A 59 7.21 11.81 -10.68
C ASP A 59 7.14 11.97 -9.16
N THR A 60 6.14 12.70 -8.65
CA THR A 60 5.88 12.84 -7.21
C THR A 60 5.29 11.58 -6.57
N GLU A 61 4.76 10.65 -7.36
CA GLU A 61 4.22 9.38 -6.87
C GLU A 61 5.15 8.21 -7.17
N VAL A 62 5.81 8.22 -8.32
CA VAL A 62 6.69 7.15 -8.77
C VAL A 62 7.76 7.72 -9.68
N TYR A 63 9.02 7.36 -9.44
CA TYR A 63 10.17 7.82 -10.20
C TYR A 63 11.26 6.73 -10.20
N PRO A 64 12.01 6.52 -11.30
CA PRO A 64 11.97 7.25 -12.59
C PRO A 64 10.89 6.78 -13.58
N PHE A 65 10.24 5.66 -13.31
CA PHE A 65 9.15 5.12 -14.11
C PHE A 65 8.32 4.16 -13.26
N ASN A 66 7.07 3.89 -13.67
CA ASN A 66 6.19 2.97 -12.97
C ASN A 66 6.53 1.49 -13.23
N VAL A 67 5.95 0.60 -12.41
CA VAL A 67 6.20 -0.84 -12.49
C VAL A 67 5.81 -1.40 -13.87
N ASN A 68 4.76 -0.87 -14.50
CA ASN A 68 4.38 -1.31 -15.84
C ASN A 68 5.44 -0.97 -16.89
N VAL A 69 6.03 0.24 -16.84
CA VAL A 69 7.14 0.61 -17.73
C VAL A 69 8.35 -0.26 -17.44
N LEU A 70 8.74 -0.42 -16.16
CA LEU A 70 9.85 -1.28 -15.75
C LEU A 70 9.72 -2.71 -16.30
N ALA A 71 8.55 -3.33 -16.15
CA ALA A 71 8.28 -4.68 -16.61
C ALA A 71 8.38 -4.84 -18.13
N ASN A 72 8.24 -3.74 -18.88
CA ASN A 72 8.30 -3.71 -20.33
C ASN A 72 9.59 -3.06 -20.88
N LEU A 73 10.57 -2.74 -20.01
CA LEU A 73 11.86 -2.25 -20.47
C LEU A 73 12.55 -3.35 -21.26
N THR A 74 12.75 -3.10 -22.55
CA THR A 74 13.72 -3.87 -23.34
C THR A 74 15.08 -3.24 -23.07
N LEU A 75 15.94 -3.96 -22.35
CA LEU A 75 17.32 -3.55 -22.23
C LEU A 75 17.94 -3.65 -23.62
N ASP A 76 18.33 -2.52 -24.19
CA ASP A 76 19.10 -2.49 -25.42
C ASP A 76 20.56 -2.86 -25.06
N VAL A 77 20.79 -4.14 -24.77
CA VAL A 77 22.12 -4.74 -24.63
C VAL A 77 22.73 -4.83 -26.03
N GLY A 78 23.02 -3.67 -26.64
CA GLY A 78 23.46 -3.62 -28.03
C GLY A 78 23.71 -2.25 -28.66
N ALA A 79 23.17 -1.15 -28.13
CA ALA A 79 23.44 0.19 -28.69
C ALA A 79 24.76 0.80 -28.19
N SER A 80 25.85 0.03 -28.30
CA SER A 80 27.20 0.55 -28.44
C SER A 80 27.88 -0.27 -29.53
N SER A 81 27.61 0.11 -30.77
CA SER A 81 28.50 -0.17 -31.89
C SER A 81 28.34 0.93 -32.94
N ASN A 82 29.42 1.71 -33.04
CA ASN A 82 29.73 2.84 -33.93
C ASN A 82 29.08 4.19 -33.65
#